data_AF-A0A6A6YPK5-F1
#
_entry.id   AF-A0A6A6YPK5-F1
#
_cell.length_a   1.000
_cell.length_b   1.000
_cell.length_c   1.000
_cell.angle_alpha   90.00
_cell.angle_beta   90.00
_cell.angle_gamma   90.00
#
_symmetry.space_group_name_H-M   'P 1'
#
loop_
_entity.id
_entity.type
_entity.pdbx_description
1 polymer ?
#
loop_
_entity_poly.entity_id
_entity_poly.type
_entity_poly.pdbx_seq_one_letter_code
_entity_poly.pdbx_strand_id
1 'polypeptide(L)'
;MTDGSHIGVLRIVPSSLFMIQSESEEIPSLCELKDACSGWLTHYQIFTTEQKPHLTMDISITLDENEVFLHMHQSLWFGTCIPQSPQEVGSLFKIQFPVAIGPSLDAFTVLRDVYKIHAQDNPGLDRSYTASRIAFDFNPDVAQRWQTSYFTTRLAKRMESLIWGCTEDAIPIVAETYAYFLTFTPDERYLLFRDEEERAFVSLVLFELQDPVQGFWSLVAWTQRVLPIGKQVSLSFCQTQPLAAISFEAQVFLWPFKSESPKLFVCRHDAVGPVGRLIDLSECGSYLVIREGSSSPSQVLPVPSCIRRLLSEGEPRARQGAVEIAQGGDLIQFGNNNLSLAGLGIGSGSLIPKNSSIVAADGRAKGIGVVRSSDRVTIQLWESSGASADMRETQVELTKLPEWDCVESAAASIPAPRAGDDEIKVILNKKQRR
;
A
#
# COMPACT_ATOMS: atom_id res chain seq x y z
N MET A 1 0.14 -15.85 -2.26
CA MET A 1 0.32 -15.38 -0.88
C MET A 1 1.67 -15.87 -0.38
N THR A 2 2.48 -15.00 0.19
CA THR A 2 3.71 -15.40 0.88
C THR A 2 3.34 -16.23 2.11
N ASP A 3 3.98 -17.39 2.23
CA ASP A 3 3.90 -18.29 3.38
C ASP A 3 4.65 -17.74 4.61
N GLY A 4 5.14 -16.50 4.55
CA GLY A 4 5.95 -15.88 5.60
C GLY A 4 7.37 -16.41 5.72
N SER A 5 7.80 -17.33 4.84
CA SER A 5 9.15 -17.91 4.87
C SER A 5 10.22 -16.97 4.29
N HIS A 6 9.81 -15.89 3.63
CA HIS A 6 10.69 -14.91 2.99
C HIS A 6 10.29 -13.47 3.32
N ILE A 7 11.27 -12.56 3.31
CA ILE A 7 11.10 -11.11 3.40
C ILE A 7 11.83 -10.46 2.22
N GLY A 8 11.10 -9.62 1.48
CA GLY A 8 11.70 -8.72 0.48
C GLY A 8 12.11 -7.39 1.11
N VAL A 9 13.31 -6.92 0.79
CA VAL A 9 13.86 -5.63 1.20
C VAL A 9 14.21 -4.84 -0.06
N LEU A 10 13.58 -3.68 -0.21
CA LEU A 10 13.84 -2.76 -1.31
C LEU A 10 14.52 -1.50 -0.76
N ARG A 11 15.74 -1.25 -1.21
CA ARG A 11 16.56 -0.11 -0.79
C ARG A 11 16.81 0.80 -1.98
N ILE A 12 16.69 2.10 -1.76
CA ILE A 12 17.12 3.14 -2.70
C ILE A 12 18.44 3.73 -2.19
N VAL A 13 19.42 3.84 -3.07
CA VAL A 13 20.73 4.43 -2.80
C VAL A 13 20.83 5.69 -3.66
N PRO A 14 20.72 6.89 -3.06
CA PRO A 14 20.90 8.13 -3.78
C PRO A 14 22.29 8.24 -4.38
N SER A 15 22.44 9.08 -5.41
CA SER A 15 23.75 9.42 -5.95
C SER A 15 24.63 10.10 -4.90
N SER A 16 25.95 9.99 -5.04
CA SER A 16 26.90 10.71 -4.19
C SER A 16 26.73 12.22 -4.29
N LEU A 17 26.42 12.74 -5.48
CA LEU A 17 26.17 14.18 -5.70
C LEU A 17 24.93 14.66 -4.96
N PHE A 18 23.84 13.89 -5.00
CA PHE A 18 22.63 14.21 -4.23
C PHE A 18 22.92 14.23 -2.73
N MET A 19 23.68 13.26 -2.22
CA MET A 19 24.06 13.22 -0.80
C MET A 19 24.84 14.47 -0.39
N ILE A 20 25.86 14.85 -1.16
CA ILE A 20 26.67 16.06 -0.92
C ILE A 20 25.79 17.31 -0.93
N GLN A 21 24.90 17.45 -1.93
CA GLN A 21 23.98 18.58 -2.00
C GLN A 21 22.99 18.58 -0.84
N SER A 22 22.51 17.41 -0.41
CA SER A 22 21.53 17.29 0.66
C SER A 22 22.06 17.70 2.03
N GLU A 23 23.38 17.70 2.19
CA GLU A 23 24.11 18.15 3.37
C GLU A 23 24.55 19.61 3.27
N SER A 24 24.47 20.21 2.08
CA SER A 24 24.81 21.62 1.85
C SER A 24 23.73 22.54 2.41
N GLU A 25 24.14 23.68 2.98
CA GLU A 25 23.23 24.77 3.35
C GLU A 25 22.74 25.57 2.14
N GLU A 26 23.43 25.44 1.00
CA GLU A 26 23.10 26.16 -0.24
C GLU A 26 22.04 25.40 -1.05
N ILE A 27 21.07 26.14 -1.58
CA ILE A 27 20.09 25.59 -2.53
C ILE A 27 20.80 25.38 -3.88
N PRO A 28 20.83 24.16 -4.41
CA PRO A 28 21.50 23.84 -5.65
C PRO A 28 20.74 24.45 -6.80
N SER A 29 21.45 24.83 -7.84
CA SER A 29 20.87 25.20 -9.12
C SER A 29 20.13 24.02 -9.76
N LEU A 30 19.27 24.31 -10.74
CA LEU A 30 18.56 23.26 -11.49
C LEU A 30 19.53 22.31 -12.23
N CYS A 31 20.66 22.84 -12.71
CA CYS A 31 21.71 22.03 -13.34
C CYS A 31 22.34 21.05 -12.34
N GLU A 32 22.69 21.54 -11.15
CA GLU A 32 23.25 20.70 -10.08
C GLU A 32 22.29 19.61 -9.63
N LEU A 33 20.98 19.91 -9.53
CA LEU A 33 19.96 18.90 -9.24
C LEU A 33 19.86 17.84 -10.34
N LYS A 34 19.94 18.26 -11.60
CA LYS A 34 19.93 17.33 -12.74
C LYS A 34 21.15 16.41 -12.72
N ASP A 35 22.34 16.96 -12.46
CA ASP A 35 23.56 16.17 -12.34
C ASP A 35 23.48 15.19 -11.16
N ALA A 36 22.81 15.59 -10.07
CA ALA A 36 22.55 14.74 -8.91
C ALA A 36 21.56 13.59 -9.18
N CYS A 37 20.89 13.54 -10.33
CA CYS A 37 20.03 12.42 -10.71
C CYS A 37 20.82 11.21 -11.27
N SER A 38 22.08 11.40 -11.64
CA SER A 38 22.94 10.34 -12.17
C SER A 38 23.46 9.41 -11.08
N GLY A 39 23.45 8.10 -11.31
CA GLY A 39 24.04 7.11 -10.41
C GLY A 39 23.17 6.67 -9.24
N TRP A 40 21.87 6.94 -9.28
CA TRP A 40 20.91 6.35 -8.33
C TRP A 40 20.79 4.86 -8.57
N LEU A 41 20.80 4.08 -7.48
CA LEU A 41 20.67 2.63 -7.52
C LEU A 41 19.49 2.18 -6.67
N THR A 42 18.91 1.04 -7.04
CA THR A 42 18.03 0.29 -6.17
C THR A 42 18.55 -1.13 -5.97
N HIS A 43 18.49 -1.60 -4.72
CA HIS A 43 18.78 -2.98 -4.36
C HIS A 43 17.49 -3.65 -3.92
N TYR A 44 17.15 -4.76 -4.55
CA TYR A 44 16.06 -5.63 -4.14
C TYR A 44 16.61 -6.97 -3.68
N GLN A 45 16.46 -7.24 -2.39
CA GLN A 45 17.02 -8.42 -1.73
C GLN A 45 15.89 -9.25 -1.12
N ILE A 46 15.95 -10.57 -1.26
CA ILE A 46 15.06 -11.48 -0.53
C ILE A 46 15.88 -12.30 0.46
N PHE A 47 15.40 -12.34 1.70
CA PHE A 47 15.98 -13.13 2.78
C PHE A 47 14.98 -14.20 3.22
N THR A 48 15.48 -15.36 3.63
CA THR A 48 14.66 -16.33 4.37
C THR A 48 14.34 -15.82 5.78
N THR A 49 13.22 -16.26 6.35
CA THR A 49 12.80 -15.95 7.71
C THR A 49 13.06 -17.09 8.70
N GLU A 50 13.90 -18.05 8.34
CA GLU A 50 14.34 -19.12 9.23
C GLU A 50 15.11 -18.57 10.45
N GLN A 51 15.48 -19.45 11.40
CA GLN A 51 16.24 -19.06 12.60
C GLN A 51 17.54 -18.31 12.26
N LYS A 52 18.16 -18.64 11.12
CA LYS A 52 19.30 -17.92 10.56
C LYS A 52 18.93 -17.34 9.18
N PRO A 53 18.45 -16.09 9.12
CA PRO A 53 18.14 -15.43 7.86
C PRO A 53 19.35 -15.45 6.93
N HIS A 54 19.15 -15.89 5.69
CA HIS A 54 20.18 -15.82 4.66
C HIS A 54 19.58 -15.25 3.37
N LEU A 55 20.44 -14.58 2.60
CA LEU A 55 20.11 -13.95 1.33
C LEU A 55 19.86 -15.04 0.29
N THR A 56 18.69 -15.03 -0.35
CA THR A 56 18.33 -15.96 -1.43
C THR A 56 18.34 -15.30 -2.80
N MET A 57 18.31 -13.97 -2.84
CA MET A 57 18.30 -13.19 -4.07
C MET A 57 18.80 -11.79 -3.81
N ASP A 58 19.59 -11.25 -4.75
CA ASP A 58 20.09 -9.88 -4.72
C ASP A 58 20.11 -9.29 -6.13
N ILE A 59 19.28 -8.27 -6.36
CA ILE A 59 19.15 -7.59 -7.64
C ILE A 59 19.55 -6.13 -7.43
N SER A 60 20.49 -5.65 -8.26
CA SER A 60 20.94 -4.25 -8.27
C SER A 60 20.60 -3.60 -9.60
N ILE A 61 19.86 -2.48 -9.57
CA ILE A 61 19.36 -1.80 -10.77
C ILE A 61 19.75 -0.33 -10.72
N THR A 62 20.35 0.16 -11.80
CA THR A 62 20.56 1.60 -12.02
C THR A 62 19.25 2.24 -12.44
N LEU A 63 18.84 3.30 -11.75
CA LEU A 63 17.61 4.02 -12.06
C LEU A 63 17.81 4.97 -13.24
N ASP A 64 16.78 5.15 -14.05
CA ASP A 64 16.79 6.09 -15.16
C ASP A 64 16.87 7.54 -14.64
N GLU A 65 17.89 8.26 -15.07
CA GLU A 65 18.18 9.62 -14.57
C GLU A 65 17.04 10.60 -14.89
N ASN A 66 16.34 10.42 -16.02
CA ASN A 66 15.23 11.28 -16.39
C ASN A 66 14.00 11.01 -15.53
N GLU A 67 13.73 9.76 -15.16
CA GLU A 67 12.68 9.43 -14.20
C GLU A 67 13.00 9.94 -12.80
N VAL A 68 14.25 9.81 -12.34
CA VAL A 68 14.69 10.39 -11.06
C VAL A 68 14.52 11.90 -11.07
N PHE A 69 14.92 12.58 -12.16
CA PHE A 69 14.76 14.02 -12.30
C PHE A 69 13.30 14.45 -12.36
N LEU A 70 12.46 13.74 -13.12
CA LEU A 70 11.00 13.95 -13.16
C LEU A 70 10.39 13.77 -11.76
N HIS A 71 10.90 12.83 -11.00
CA HIS A 71 10.45 12.57 -9.65
C HIS A 71 10.88 13.64 -8.64
N MET A 72 12.11 14.17 -8.75
CA MET A 72 12.54 15.35 -7.99
C MET A 72 11.62 16.55 -8.29
N HIS A 73 11.30 16.74 -9.56
CA HIS A 73 10.35 17.74 -10.02
C HIS A 73 8.96 17.63 -9.37
N GLN A 74 8.55 16.45 -8.94
CA GLN A 74 7.24 16.22 -8.30
C GLN A 74 7.30 16.34 -6.78
N SER A 75 8.30 15.71 -6.18
CA SER A 75 8.29 15.35 -4.77
C SER A 75 9.47 15.92 -4.00
N LEU A 76 10.37 16.68 -4.62
CA LEU A 76 11.40 17.40 -3.87
C LEU A 76 10.76 18.58 -3.15
N TRP A 77 11.00 18.69 -1.85
CA TRP A 77 10.69 19.91 -1.11
C TRP A 77 11.84 20.30 -0.19
N PHE A 78 11.91 21.60 0.07
CA PHE A 78 12.90 22.21 0.94
C PHE A 78 12.23 22.49 2.28
N GLY A 79 12.75 21.93 3.35
CA GLY A 79 12.23 22.11 4.70
C GLY A 79 13.27 22.74 5.59
N THR A 80 12.92 23.81 6.30
CA THR A 80 13.68 24.17 7.51
C THR A 80 13.34 23.13 8.57
N CYS A 81 14.32 22.33 8.98
CA CYS A 81 14.27 21.77 10.31
C CYS A 81 14.34 22.98 11.25
N ILE A 82 13.20 23.51 11.71
CA ILE A 82 13.24 24.28 12.95
C ILE A 82 13.75 23.25 13.95
N PRO A 83 14.97 23.39 14.48
CA PRO A 83 15.49 22.40 15.38
C PRO A 83 14.59 22.43 16.61
N GLN A 84 13.66 21.47 16.73
CA GLN A 84 12.95 21.25 17.99
C GLN A 84 13.95 20.83 19.08
N SER A 85 15.10 20.31 18.64
CA SER A 85 16.27 19.96 19.42
C SER A 85 17.53 20.53 18.74
N PRO A 86 18.48 21.13 19.49
CA PRO A 86 19.77 21.59 18.97
C PRO A 86 20.67 20.45 18.42
N GLN A 87 20.21 19.20 18.47
CA GLN A 87 20.94 18.03 17.94
C GLN A 87 20.34 17.49 16.62
N GLU A 88 19.19 17.99 16.15
CA GLU A 88 18.57 17.54 14.90
C GLU A 88 18.89 18.51 13.76
N VAL A 89 20.09 18.37 13.19
CA VAL A 89 20.39 18.94 11.87
C VAL A 89 19.78 18.00 10.83
N GLY A 90 18.48 18.16 10.55
CA GLY A 90 17.86 17.42 9.46
C GLY A 90 18.23 18.02 8.11
N SER A 91 18.40 17.17 7.09
CA SER A 91 18.68 17.60 5.72
C SER A 91 17.65 18.62 5.23
N LEU A 92 18.12 19.65 4.54
CA LEU A 92 17.29 20.65 3.86
C LEU A 92 16.39 20.02 2.79
N PHE A 93 16.77 18.84 2.29
CA PHE A 93 16.13 18.18 1.16
C PHE A 93 15.36 16.98 1.66
N LYS A 94 14.08 16.97 1.35
CA LYS A 94 13.24 15.80 1.55
C LYS A 94 12.60 15.44 0.22
N ILE A 95 12.62 14.15 -0.06
CA ILE A 95 12.01 13.57 -1.25
C ILE A 95 11.28 12.30 -0.83
N GLN A 96 10.01 12.19 -1.21
CA GLN A 96 9.27 10.95 -1.04
C GLN A 96 9.53 10.06 -2.25
N PHE A 97 10.16 8.89 -2.09
CA PHE A 97 10.47 7.98 -3.19
C PHE A 97 9.43 6.83 -3.31
N PRO A 98 8.58 6.79 -4.36
CA PRO A 98 7.52 5.79 -4.45
C PRO A 98 8.09 4.41 -4.76
N VAL A 99 7.74 3.47 -3.89
CA VAL A 99 8.15 2.07 -3.96
C VAL A 99 7.00 1.17 -3.51
N ALA A 100 6.94 -0.03 -4.07
CA ALA A 100 6.03 -1.07 -3.62
C ALA A 100 6.67 -2.44 -3.85
N ILE A 101 6.38 -3.41 -2.98
CA ILE A 101 6.76 -4.81 -3.17
C ILE A 101 5.47 -5.62 -3.29
N GLY A 102 5.41 -6.49 -4.29
CA GLY A 102 4.30 -7.41 -4.51
C GLY A 102 4.21 -8.44 -3.38
N PRO A 103 3.00 -8.86 -2.97
CA PRO A 103 2.77 -9.89 -1.96
C PRO A 103 3.50 -11.23 -2.15
N SER A 104 3.86 -11.62 -3.37
CA SER A 104 4.60 -12.84 -3.71
C SER A 104 6.13 -12.64 -3.69
N LEU A 105 6.58 -11.39 -3.58
CA LEU A 105 7.99 -10.95 -3.68
C LEU A 105 8.61 -11.10 -5.08
N ASP A 106 7.85 -11.55 -6.08
CA ASP A 106 8.34 -11.69 -7.46
C ASP A 106 8.19 -10.40 -8.28
N ALA A 107 7.56 -9.36 -7.73
CA ALA A 107 7.33 -8.09 -8.37
C ALA A 107 7.60 -6.95 -7.40
N PHE A 108 8.10 -5.83 -7.92
CA PHE A 108 8.22 -4.60 -7.15
C PHE A 108 8.17 -3.39 -8.08
N THR A 109 7.94 -2.21 -7.52
CA THR A 109 7.97 -0.95 -8.26
C THR A 109 8.99 -0.01 -7.67
N VAL A 110 9.68 0.71 -8.53
CA VAL A 110 10.52 1.86 -8.18
C VAL A 110 10.14 3.00 -9.10
N LEU A 111 9.72 4.13 -8.53
CA LEU A 111 9.07 5.20 -9.29
C LEU A 111 7.85 4.67 -10.04
N ARG A 112 7.89 4.63 -11.38
CA ARG A 112 6.82 4.10 -12.25
C ARG A 112 7.21 2.83 -12.98
N ASP A 113 8.42 2.36 -12.76
CA ASP A 113 8.92 1.14 -13.36
C ASP A 113 8.47 -0.03 -12.48
N VAL A 114 7.85 -1.01 -13.12
CA VAL A 114 7.44 -2.27 -12.53
C VAL A 114 8.43 -3.33 -12.97
N TYR A 115 9.09 -3.93 -12.00
CA TYR A 115 10.05 -5.00 -12.19
C TYR A 115 9.38 -6.33 -11.85
N LYS A 116 9.45 -7.29 -12.77
CA LYS A 116 8.95 -8.66 -12.59
C LYS A 116 10.12 -9.64 -12.66
N ILE A 117 10.29 -10.43 -11.62
CA ILE A 117 11.37 -11.38 -11.45
C ILE A 117 10.92 -12.72 -12.02
N HIS A 118 11.75 -13.31 -12.87
CA HIS A 118 11.44 -14.62 -13.44
C HIS A 118 11.92 -15.73 -12.52
N ALA A 119 11.06 -16.72 -12.32
CA ALA A 119 11.51 -17.99 -11.75
C ALA A 119 12.58 -18.57 -12.70
N GLN A 120 13.77 -18.78 -12.17
CA GLN A 120 14.81 -19.54 -12.86
C GLN A 120 14.94 -20.91 -12.22
N ASP A 121 15.21 -21.93 -13.04
CA ASP A 121 15.55 -23.28 -12.61
C ASP A 121 16.86 -23.32 -11.82
N ASN A 122 17.73 -22.30 -11.97
CA ASN A 122 18.99 -22.22 -11.25
C ASN A 122 18.83 -21.48 -9.91
N PRO A 123 19.36 -22.05 -8.80
CA PRO A 123 19.30 -21.47 -7.46
C PRO A 123 20.35 -20.35 -7.23
N GLY A 124 20.76 -19.64 -8.27
CA GLY A 124 21.68 -18.51 -8.15
C GLY A 124 21.05 -17.31 -7.43
N LEU A 125 21.89 -16.47 -6.81
CA LEU A 125 21.46 -15.19 -6.23
C LEU A 125 21.01 -14.20 -7.30
N ASP A 126 21.62 -14.30 -8.49
CA ASP A 126 21.35 -13.43 -9.62
C ASP A 126 20.10 -13.95 -10.36
N ARG A 127 19.04 -13.14 -10.38
CA ARG A 127 17.77 -13.48 -11.01
C ARG A 127 17.51 -12.52 -12.16
N SER A 128 17.13 -13.07 -13.31
CA SER A 128 16.64 -12.26 -14.42
C SER A 128 15.31 -11.60 -14.07
N TYR A 129 15.14 -10.37 -14.53
CA TYR A 129 13.89 -9.63 -14.40
C TYR A 129 13.54 -8.94 -15.72
N THR A 130 12.26 -8.65 -15.92
CA THR A 130 11.79 -7.67 -16.90
C THR A 130 11.43 -6.37 -16.19
N ALA A 131 11.57 -5.26 -16.91
CA ALA A 131 11.12 -3.95 -16.48
C ALA A 131 10.08 -3.44 -17.47
N SER A 132 9.00 -2.89 -16.96
CA SER A 132 7.96 -2.22 -17.74
C SER A 132 7.64 -0.88 -17.10
N ARG A 133 7.35 0.13 -17.91
CA ARG A 133 6.98 1.45 -17.41
C ARG A 133 5.49 1.66 -17.51
N ILE A 134 4.87 2.14 -16.43
CA ILE A 134 3.46 2.52 -16.45
C ILE A 134 3.27 3.77 -17.34
N ALA A 135 2.42 3.64 -18.35
CA ALA A 135 2.01 4.73 -19.22
C ALA A 135 0.82 5.51 -18.62
N PHE A 136 0.84 6.84 -18.80
CA PHE A 136 -0.20 7.75 -18.32
C PHE A 136 -0.94 8.46 -19.44
N ASP A 137 -0.93 7.90 -20.64
CA ASP A 137 -1.62 8.40 -21.82
C ASP A 137 -3.15 8.25 -21.76
N PHE A 138 -3.68 7.55 -20.75
CA PHE A 138 -5.12 7.36 -20.56
C PHE A 138 -5.90 8.63 -20.16
N ASN A 139 -5.22 9.63 -19.60
CA ASN A 139 -5.84 10.88 -19.19
C ASN A 139 -4.89 12.03 -19.56
N PRO A 140 -5.30 12.98 -20.41
CA PRO A 140 -4.44 14.10 -20.82
C PRO A 140 -3.94 14.97 -19.67
N ASP A 141 -4.76 15.18 -18.62
CA ASP A 141 -4.38 15.97 -17.45
C ASP A 141 -3.30 15.24 -16.66
N VAL A 142 -3.47 13.93 -16.44
CA VAL A 142 -2.43 13.11 -15.81
C VAL A 142 -1.19 13.09 -16.69
N ALA A 143 -1.30 12.80 -17.99
CA ALA A 143 -0.17 12.82 -18.91
C ALA A 143 0.61 14.13 -18.87
N GLN A 144 -0.08 15.28 -18.85
CA GLN A 144 0.52 16.61 -18.76
C GLN A 144 1.29 16.80 -17.45
N ARG A 145 0.73 16.35 -16.32
CA ARG A 145 1.42 16.29 -15.01
C ARG A 145 2.58 15.30 -14.97
N TRP A 146 2.96 14.67 -16.06
CA TRP A 146 4.12 13.77 -16.12
C TRP A 146 5.06 14.13 -17.27
N GLN A 147 4.86 15.30 -17.87
CA GLN A 147 5.79 15.90 -18.82
C GLN A 147 6.81 16.76 -18.08
N THR A 148 8.09 16.61 -18.42
CA THR A 148 9.19 17.36 -17.80
C THR A 148 8.99 18.88 -17.89
N SER A 149 8.44 19.37 -19.00
CA SER A 149 8.20 20.80 -19.24
C SER A 149 7.23 21.43 -18.24
N TYR A 150 6.22 20.69 -17.78
CA TYR A 150 5.23 21.19 -16.82
C TYR A 150 5.86 21.50 -15.46
N PHE A 151 6.81 20.67 -15.02
CA PHE A 151 7.38 20.81 -13.68
C PHE A 151 8.61 21.70 -13.59
N THR A 152 9.27 22.02 -14.70
CA THR A 152 10.39 22.97 -14.64
C THR A 152 9.96 24.28 -14.03
N THR A 153 8.77 24.79 -14.41
CA THR A 153 8.21 26.02 -13.85
C THR A 153 7.84 25.87 -12.36
N ARG A 154 7.25 24.73 -11.97
CA ARG A 154 6.83 24.50 -10.58
C ARG A 154 8.01 24.29 -9.64
N LEU A 155 9.03 23.54 -10.06
CA LEU A 155 10.26 23.38 -9.28
C LEU A 155 11.02 24.71 -9.20
N ALA A 156 11.18 25.45 -10.30
CA ALA A 156 11.80 26.77 -10.27
C ALA A 156 11.09 27.70 -9.28
N LYS A 157 9.76 27.78 -9.33
CA LYS A 157 8.96 28.54 -8.37
C LYS A 157 9.21 28.11 -6.93
N ARG A 158 9.33 26.81 -6.64
CA ARG A 158 9.62 26.28 -5.30
C ARG A 158 11.05 26.57 -4.83
N MET A 159 12.02 26.57 -5.74
CA MET A 159 13.41 26.92 -5.45
C MET A 159 13.54 28.44 -5.19
N GLU A 160 12.73 29.27 -5.86
CA GLU A 160 12.67 30.72 -5.65
C GLU A 160 11.86 31.08 -4.39
N SER A 161 10.75 30.37 -4.14
CA SER A 161 9.94 30.52 -2.95
C SER A 161 10.57 29.75 -1.80
N LEU A 162 11.60 30.33 -1.23
CA LEU A 162 12.18 29.88 0.01
C LEU A 162 11.08 29.86 1.11
N ILE A 163 10.51 28.68 1.38
CA ILE A 163 9.53 28.47 2.45
C ILE A 163 10.30 28.42 3.79
N TRP A 164 10.93 29.53 4.17
CA TRP A 164 11.58 29.65 5.47
C TRP A 164 10.51 29.66 6.58
N GLY A 165 10.65 28.77 7.56
CA GLY A 165 9.88 28.84 8.81
C GLY A 165 8.44 28.32 8.76
N CYS A 166 8.05 27.55 7.74
CA CYS A 166 6.80 26.79 7.81
C CYS A 166 6.96 25.57 8.73
N THR A 167 5.96 25.32 9.57
CA THR A 167 5.87 24.07 10.35
C THR A 167 5.69 22.88 9.40
N GLU A 168 6.07 21.66 9.81
CA GLU A 168 5.89 20.45 8.97
C GLU A 168 4.44 20.25 8.51
N ASP A 169 3.46 20.75 9.28
CA ASP A 169 2.04 20.72 8.93
C ASP A 169 1.63 21.78 7.88
N ALA A 170 2.40 22.87 7.77
CA ALA A 170 2.20 23.90 6.76
C ALA A 170 2.91 23.59 5.44
N ILE A 171 3.95 22.74 5.45
CA ILE A 171 4.69 22.36 4.22
C ILE A 171 3.74 21.78 3.15
N PRO A 172 2.83 20.83 3.45
CA PRO A 172 1.88 20.33 2.47
C PRO A 172 0.87 21.36 1.97
N ILE A 173 0.77 22.55 2.57
CA ILE A 173 -0.18 23.61 2.19
C ILE A 173 0.51 24.71 1.36
N VAL A 174 1.83 24.84 1.51
CA VAL A 174 2.63 25.91 0.91
C VAL A 174 3.51 25.38 -0.22
N ALA A 175 3.97 24.14 -0.13
CA ALA A 175 4.93 23.56 -1.08
C ALA A 175 4.30 22.94 -2.33
N GLU A 176 2.96 22.97 -2.48
CA GLU A 176 2.25 22.40 -3.64
C GLU A 176 2.80 21.00 -3.96
N THR A 177 2.92 20.11 -2.95
CA THR A 177 3.61 18.83 -3.13
C THR A 177 2.78 17.88 -3.99
N TYR A 178 3.43 17.23 -4.96
CA TYR A 178 2.85 16.09 -5.68
C TYR A 178 3.40 14.80 -5.07
N ALA A 179 2.51 13.98 -4.53
CA ALA A 179 2.84 12.66 -4.02
C ALA A 179 2.09 11.60 -4.82
N TYR A 180 2.74 10.48 -5.09
CA TYR A 180 2.06 9.33 -5.69
C TYR A 180 2.49 8.03 -5.03
N PHE A 181 1.64 7.03 -5.17
CA PHE A 181 1.76 5.74 -4.51
C PHE A 181 1.37 4.64 -5.47
N LEU A 182 2.11 3.54 -5.41
CA LEU A 182 1.80 2.29 -6.10
C LEU A 182 1.48 1.22 -5.06
N THR A 183 0.52 0.36 -5.35
CA THR A 183 0.14 -0.74 -4.46
C THR A 183 -0.38 -1.91 -5.28
N PHE A 184 0.24 -3.08 -5.11
CA PHE A 184 -0.23 -4.32 -5.70
C PHE A 184 -1.48 -4.85 -5.00
N THR A 185 -2.36 -5.52 -5.75
CA THR A 185 -3.40 -6.35 -5.16
C THR A 185 -2.83 -7.60 -4.50
N PRO A 186 -3.56 -8.24 -3.56
CA PRO A 186 -3.12 -9.46 -2.90
C PRO A 186 -2.76 -10.62 -3.85
N ASP A 187 -3.38 -10.66 -5.03
CA ASP A 187 -3.17 -11.64 -6.10
C ASP A 187 -2.19 -11.16 -7.18
N GLU A 188 -1.63 -9.94 -7.04
CA GLU A 188 -0.70 -9.29 -7.98
C GLU A 188 -1.21 -9.12 -9.40
N ARG A 189 -2.50 -9.34 -9.63
CA ARG A 189 -3.10 -9.15 -10.95
C ARG A 189 -3.29 -7.68 -11.28
N TYR A 190 -3.43 -6.84 -10.26
CA TYR A 190 -3.63 -5.40 -10.44
C TYR A 190 -2.60 -4.57 -9.68
N LEU A 191 -2.31 -3.41 -10.25
CA LEU A 191 -1.48 -2.38 -9.66
C LEU A 191 -2.30 -1.11 -9.55
N LEU A 192 -2.56 -0.65 -8.32
CA LEU A 192 -3.18 0.63 -8.09
C LEU A 192 -2.12 1.72 -8.08
N PHE A 193 -2.31 2.72 -8.93
CA PHE A 193 -1.68 4.02 -8.84
C PHE A 193 -2.63 5.02 -8.20
N ARG A 194 -2.13 5.75 -7.21
CA ARG A 194 -2.80 6.89 -6.59
C ARG A 194 -1.89 8.10 -6.71
N ASP A 195 -2.39 9.22 -7.20
CA ASP A 195 -1.73 10.51 -7.03
C ASP A 195 -2.47 11.45 -6.11
N GLU A 196 -1.71 12.35 -5.50
CA GLU A 196 -2.16 13.38 -4.58
C GLU A 196 -1.48 14.68 -5.00
N GLU A 197 -2.27 15.59 -5.57
CA GLU A 197 -1.84 16.96 -5.82
C GLU A 197 -2.61 17.88 -4.87
N GLU A 198 -1.88 18.77 -4.19
CA GLU A 198 -2.47 19.69 -3.22
C GLU A 198 -3.60 20.53 -3.84
N ARG A 199 -4.76 20.59 -3.17
CA ARG A 199 -6.00 21.28 -3.63
C ARG A 199 -6.61 20.73 -4.92
N ALA A 200 -6.08 19.63 -5.44
CA ALA A 200 -6.54 19.02 -6.67
C ALA A 200 -7.29 17.72 -6.38
N PHE A 201 -7.54 17.01 -7.47
CA PHE A 201 -8.20 15.72 -7.41
C PHE A 201 -7.16 14.63 -7.16
N VAL A 202 -7.56 13.63 -6.38
CA VAL A 202 -6.87 12.35 -6.29
C VAL A 202 -7.35 11.49 -7.45
N SER A 203 -6.39 11.06 -8.27
CA SER A 203 -6.63 10.08 -9.31
C SER A 203 -6.34 8.70 -8.75
N LEU A 204 -7.31 7.79 -8.90
CA LEU A 204 -7.13 6.37 -8.65
C LEU A 204 -7.16 5.68 -9.99
N VAL A 205 -6.09 4.95 -10.29
CA VAL A 205 -5.88 4.32 -11.58
C VAL A 205 -5.48 2.88 -11.32
N LEU A 206 -6.19 1.94 -11.91
CA LEU A 206 -5.95 0.52 -11.75
C LEU A 206 -5.44 -0.04 -13.06
N PHE A 207 -4.26 -0.67 -13.01
CA PHE A 207 -3.68 -1.41 -14.12
C PHE A 207 -3.83 -2.91 -13.88
N GLU A 208 -3.96 -3.70 -14.94
CA GLU A 208 -3.98 -5.17 -14.91
C GLU A 208 -2.75 -5.72 -15.64
N LEU A 209 -2.14 -6.73 -15.04
CA LEU A 209 -1.06 -7.50 -15.62
C LEU A 209 -1.61 -8.38 -16.75
N GLN A 210 -1.31 -8.01 -17.99
CA GLN A 210 -1.76 -8.72 -19.19
C GLN A 210 -0.82 -9.88 -19.56
N ASP A 211 0.48 -9.67 -19.39
CA ASP A 211 1.51 -10.68 -19.66
C ASP A 211 2.37 -10.86 -18.41
N PRO A 212 2.19 -11.96 -17.65
CA PRO A 212 2.99 -12.25 -16.46
C PRO A 212 4.48 -12.47 -16.74
N VAL A 213 4.84 -12.85 -17.98
CA VAL A 213 6.22 -13.10 -18.38
C VAL A 213 6.89 -11.79 -18.75
N GLN A 214 6.26 -10.95 -19.56
CA GLN A 214 6.85 -9.66 -19.95
C GLN A 214 6.66 -8.58 -18.87
N GLY A 215 5.72 -8.77 -17.95
CA GLY A 215 5.34 -7.76 -16.98
C GLY A 215 4.54 -6.63 -17.62
N PHE A 216 3.78 -6.87 -18.69
CA PHE A 216 3.04 -5.81 -19.37
C PHE A 216 1.76 -5.44 -18.61
N TRP A 217 1.57 -4.14 -18.34
CA TRP A 217 0.42 -3.61 -17.60
C TRP A 217 -0.47 -2.75 -18.49
N SER A 218 -1.79 -2.95 -18.42
CA SER A 218 -2.76 -2.15 -19.15
C SER A 218 -3.77 -1.48 -18.21
N LEU A 219 -4.28 -0.32 -18.59
CA LEU A 219 -5.35 0.34 -17.85
C LEU A 219 -6.61 -0.54 -17.80
N VAL A 220 -7.18 -0.70 -16.61
CA VAL A 220 -8.51 -1.32 -16.40
C VAL A 220 -9.55 -0.25 -16.15
N ALA A 221 -9.29 0.59 -15.17
CA ALA A 221 -10.23 1.60 -14.71
C ALA A 221 -9.48 2.76 -14.08
N TRP A 222 -10.10 3.92 -14.14
CA TRP A 222 -9.64 5.07 -13.40
C TRP A 222 -10.82 5.90 -12.92
N THR A 223 -10.61 6.66 -11.87
CA THR A 223 -11.58 7.59 -11.32
C THR A 223 -10.84 8.74 -10.67
N GLN A 224 -11.47 9.90 -10.62
CA GLN A 224 -10.90 11.11 -10.06
C GLN A 224 -11.88 11.71 -9.06
N ARG A 225 -11.38 12.12 -7.89
CA ARG A 225 -12.21 12.76 -6.84
C ARG A 225 -11.45 13.88 -6.17
N VAL A 226 -12.14 14.98 -5.89
CA VAL A 226 -11.64 15.97 -4.94
C VAL A 226 -11.70 15.31 -3.57
N LEU A 227 -10.55 15.12 -2.95
CA LEU A 227 -10.46 14.63 -1.59
C LEU A 227 -9.98 15.76 -0.69
N PRO A 228 -10.44 15.81 0.56
CA PRO A 228 -9.90 16.78 1.51
C PRO A 228 -8.42 16.49 1.76
N ILE A 229 -7.68 17.54 2.11
CA ILE A 229 -6.25 17.47 2.37
C ILE A 229 -6.06 16.78 3.71
N GLY A 230 -5.75 15.48 3.70
CA GLY A 230 -5.60 14.77 4.96
C GLY A 230 -5.10 13.35 4.80
N LYS A 231 -4.15 13.03 5.68
CA LYS A 231 -3.24 11.89 5.59
C LYS A 231 -3.94 10.63 6.11
N GLN A 232 -4.18 9.68 5.20
CA GLN A 232 -4.14 8.22 5.36
C GLN A 232 -5.23 7.60 4.49
N VAL A 233 -4.80 6.88 3.46
CA VAL A 233 -5.69 6.09 2.61
C VAL A 233 -5.57 4.64 3.05
N SER A 234 -6.71 4.05 3.41
CA SER A 234 -6.79 2.60 3.58
C SER A 234 -7.45 2.01 2.34
N LEU A 235 -6.92 0.90 1.86
CA LEU A 235 -7.35 0.22 0.66
C LEU A 235 -7.45 -1.27 0.96
N SER A 236 -8.54 -1.90 0.53
CA SER A 236 -8.68 -3.36 0.55
C SER A 236 -9.34 -3.81 -0.75
N PHE A 237 -8.84 -4.92 -1.31
CA PHE A 237 -9.39 -5.53 -2.52
C PHE A 237 -10.08 -6.83 -2.16
N CYS A 238 -11.25 -7.07 -2.75
CA CYS A 238 -11.87 -8.38 -2.71
C CYS A 238 -11.05 -9.35 -3.57
N GLN A 239 -10.80 -10.55 -3.04
CA GLN A 239 -10.02 -11.57 -3.77
C GLN A 239 -10.84 -12.29 -4.84
N THR A 240 -12.16 -12.37 -4.67
CA THR A 240 -13.03 -13.15 -5.56
C THR A 240 -13.87 -12.30 -6.51
N GLN A 241 -13.90 -10.98 -6.33
CA GLN A 241 -14.73 -10.06 -7.12
C GLN A 241 -13.93 -8.81 -7.49
N PRO A 242 -14.22 -8.17 -8.64
CA PRO A 242 -13.57 -6.93 -9.05
C PRO A 242 -14.10 -5.71 -8.26
N LEU A 243 -13.93 -5.75 -6.94
CA LEU A 243 -14.41 -4.78 -5.97
C LEU A 243 -13.24 -4.35 -5.08
N ALA A 244 -13.05 -3.04 -4.94
CA ALA A 244 -12.15 -2.45 -3.96
C ALA A 244 -12.94 -1.61 -2.96
N ALA A 245 -12.50 -1.61 -1.70
CA ALA A 245 -12.93 -0.69 -0.68
C ALA A 245 -11.82 0.32 -0.44
N ILE A 246 -12.18 1.60 -0.35
CA ILE A 246 -11.22 2.69 -0.17
C ILE A 246 -11.72 3.62 0.93
N SER A 247 -10.88 3.93 1.89
CA SER A 247 -11.17 4.87 2.96
C SER A 247 -10.33 6.12 2.78
N PHE A 248 -11.01 7.26 2.75
CA PHE A 248 -10.40 8.58 2.73
C PHE A 248 -11.00 9.37 3.88
N GLU A 249 -10.20 9.65 4.91
CA GLU A 249 -10.64 10.40 6.09
C GLU A 249 -11.97 9.86 6.67
N ALA A 250 -13.02 10.69 6.62
CA ALA A 250 -14.35 10.42 7.14
C ALA A 250 -15.26 9.62 6.18
N GLN A 251 -14.80 9.32 4.96
CA GLN A 251 -15.60 8.64 3.94
C GLN A 251 -15.03 7.27 3.58
N VAL A 252 -15.94 6.31 3.39
CA VAL A 252 -15.61 4.98 2.88
C VAL A 252 -16.36 4.74 1.59
N PHE A 253 -15.62 4.30 0.58
CA PHE A 253 -16.08 4.07 -0.78
C PHE A 253 -15.95 2.61 -1.15
N LEU A 254 -16.86 2.14 -2.00
CA LEU A 254 -16.75 0.90 -2.75
C LEU A 254 -16.57 1.21 -4.23
N TRP A 255 -15.67 0.47 -4.90
CA TRP A 255 -15.30 0.68 -6.29
C TRP A 255 -15.41 -0.65 -7.07
N PRO A 256 -16.51 -0.90 -7.79
CA PRO A 256 -16.64 -2.03 -8.71
C PRO A 256 -15.86 -1.73 -10.00
N PHE A 257 -14.55 -1.92 -9.96
CA PHE A 257 -13.61 -1.39 -10.95
C PHE A 257 -13.65 -2.10 -12.32
N LYS A 258 -14.29 -3.26 -12.45
CA LYS A 258 -14.58 -3.88 -13.76
C LYS A 258 -16.03 -3.69 -14.24
N SER A 259 -16.83 -2.85 -13.59
CA SER A 259 -18.17 -2.54 -14.10
C SER A 259 -18.10 -1.69 -15.38
N GLU A 260 -19.19 -1.66 -16.17
CA GLU A 260 -19.29 -0.82 -17.38
C GLU A 260 -19.09 0.68 -17.09
N SER A 261 -19.35 1.10 -15.85
CA SER A 261 -19.21 2.47 -15.39
C SER A 261 -18.49 2.47 -14.02
N PRO A 262 -17.16 2.27 -13.99
CA PRO A 262 -16.41 2.15 -12.76
C PRO A 262 -16.42 3.49 -12.02
N LYS A 263 -17.22 3.58 -10.96
CA LYS A 263 -17.41 4.79 -10.14
C LYS A 263 -17.27 4.46 -8.67
N LEU A 264 -16.87 5.45 -7.88
CA LEU A 264 -16.82 5.35 -6.43
C LEU A 264 -18.21 5.54 -5.82
N PHE A 265 -18.65 4.56 -5.04
CA PHE A 265 -19.91 4.56 -4.30
C PHE A 265 -19.63 4.87 -2.83
N VAL A 266 -20.13 6.00 -2.34
CA VAL A 266 -20.03 6.34 -0.90
C VAL A 266 -20.89 5.34 -0.13
N CYS A 267 -20.26 4.60 0.77
CA CYS A 267 -20.92 3.61 1.62
C CYS A 267 -21.09 4.13 3.05
N ARG A 268 -20.17 4.99 3.49
CA ARG A 268 -20.24 5.67 4.77
C ARG A 268 -19.66 7.07 4.65
N HIS A 269 -20.31 8.00 5.33
CA HIS A 269 -19.86 9.37 5.50
C HIS A 269 -20.06 9.76 6.96
N ASP A 270 -18.97 10.09 7.65
CA ASP A 270 -19.01 10.63 9.00
C ASP A 270 -18.73 12.15 8.96
N ALA A 271 -19.24 12.91 9.92
CA ALA A 271 -19.02 14.36 9.97
C ALA A 271 -17.59 14.71 10.40
N VAL A 272 -17.01 13.87 11.27
CA VAL A 272 -15.63 13.94 11.74
C VAL A 272 -15.06 12.53 11.64
N GLY A 273 -14.08 12.34 10.77
CA GLY A 273 -13.47 11.02 10.56
C GLY A 273 -12.45 10.71 11.64
N PRO A 274 -12.51 9.55 12.32
CA PRO A 274 -11.40 9.12 13.16
C PRO A 274 -10.15 8.95 12.29
N VAL A 275 -9.03 9.51 12.75
CA VAL A 275 -7.72 9.31 12.14
C VAL A 275 -7.40 7.80 12.21
N GLY A 276 -6.93 7.22 11.10
CA GLY A 276 -6.45 5.84 11.11
C GLY A 276 -7.50 4.75 10.92
N ARG A 277 -8.64 5.05 10.28
CA ARG A 277 -9.63 4.04 9.90
C ARG A 277 -9.00 2.92 9.05
N LEU A 278 -9.25 1.68 9.45
CA LEU A 278 -8.91 0.50 8.68
C LEU A 278 -10.16 -0.07 8.06
N ILE A 279 -10.05 -0.50 6.81
CA ILE A 279 -11.15 -1.14 6.09
C ILE A 279 -10.70 -2.48 5.51
N ASP A 280 -11.65 -3.40 5.40
CA ASP A 280 -11.43 -4.70 4.79
C ASP A 280 -12.70 -5.21 4.09
N LEU A 281 -12.54 -6.09 3.10
CA LEU A 281 -13.65 -6.77 2.43
C LEU A 281 -13.66 -8.23 2.85
N SER A 282 -14.85 -8.76 3.15
CA SER A 282 -15.02 -10.20 3.36
C SER A 282 -14.54 -10.96 2.12
N GLU A 283 -14.03 -12.18 2.32
CA GLU A 283 -13.55 -13.03 1.21
C GLU A 283 -14.56 -13.17 0.07
N CYS A 284 -15.84 -13.36 0.39
CA CYS A 284 -16.94 -13.47 -0.58
C CYS A 284 -17.40 -12.14 -1.21
N GLY A 285 -16.76 -11.02 -0.86
CA GLY A 285 -17.10 -9.68 -1.34
C GLY A 285 -18.47 -9.14 -0.91
N SER A 286 -19.17 -9.83 0.00
CA SER A 286 -20.55 -9.45 0.38
C SER A 286 -20.61 -8.47 1.55
N TYR A 287 -19.53 -8.28 2.28
CA TYR A 287 -19.47 -7.41 3.46
C TYR A 287 -18.21 -6.54 3.46
N LEU A 288 -18.37 -5.33 3.96
CA LEU A 288 -17.34 -4.35 4.25
C LEU A 288 -17.14 -4.29 5.77
N VAL A 289 -15.92 -4.48 6.23
CA VAL A 289 -15.56 -4.35 7.64
C VAL A 289 -14.81 -3.03 7.84
N ILE A 290 -15.27 -2.22 8.79
CA ILE A 290 -14.69 -0.92 9.13
C ILE A 290 -14.24 -0.96 10.59
N ARG A 291 -12.98 -0.59 10.86
CA ARG A 291 -12.44 -0.45 12.22
C ARG A 291 -11.98 0.97 12.47
N GLU A 292 -12.41 1.55 13.59
CA GLU A 292 -12.17 2.96 13.94
C GLU A 292 -11.22 3.05 15.14
N GLY A 293 -9.92 2.96 14.87
CA GLY A 293 -8.90 2.90 15.93
C GLY A 293 -8.91 1.57 16.69
N SER A 294 -8.08 1.48 17.72
CA SER A 294 -7.87 0.24 18.48
C SER A 294 -8.94 -0.05 19.54
N SER A 295 -9.75 0.95 19.91
CA SER A 295 -10.72 0.86 21.01
C SER A 295 -12.17 0.78 20.56
N SER A 296 -12.46 1.01 19.27
CA SER A 296 -13.83 1.00 18.76
C SER A 296 -14.15 -0.37 18.16
N PRO A 297 -15.37 -0.88 18.39
CA PRO A 297 -15.78 -2.15 17.81
C PRO A 297 -15.75 -2.08 16.28
N SER A 298 -15.42 -3.21 15.67
CA SER A 298 -15.49 -3.38 14.21
C SER A 298 -16.95 -3.32 13.76
N GLN A 299 -17.22 -2.54 12.71
CA GLN A 299 -18.52 -2.48 12.07
C GLN A 299 -18.52 -3.35 10.82
N VAL A 300 -19.53 -4.19 10.66
CA VAL A 300 -19.72 -5.04 9.49
C VAL A 300 -20.94 -4.55 8.72
N LEU A 301 -20.71 -4.04 7.50
CA LEU A 301 -21.75 -3.48 6.65
C LEU A 301 -21.95 -4.37 5.42
N PRO A 302 -23.19 -4.73 5.05
CA PRO A 302 -23.44 -5.46 3.81
C PRO A 302 -23.11 -4.59 2.59
N VAL A 303 -22.51 -5.19 1.56
CA VAL A 303 -22.31 -4.52 0.27
C VAL A 303 -23.68 -4.25 -0.38
N PRO A 304 -23.97 -2.98 -0.74
CA PRO A 304 -25.25 -2.61 -1.35
C PRO A 304 -25.61 -3.50 -2.55
N SER A 305 -26.89 -3.88 -2.65
CA SER A 305 -27.38 -4.75 -3.75
C SER A 305 -27.17 -4.13 -5.13
N CYS A 306 -27.18 -2.80 -5.25
CA CYS A 306 -26.88 -2.10 -6.49
C CYS A 306 -25.44 -2.35 -6.97
N ILE A 307 -24.46 -2.42 -6.05
CA ILE A 307 -23.06 -2.72 -6.38
C ILE A 307 -22.92 -4.19 -6.76
N ARG A 308 -23.57 -5.10 -6.01
CA ARG A 308 -23.58 -6.54 -6.36
C ARG A 308 -24.12 -6.80 -7.75
N ARG A 309 -25.17 -6.07 -8.15
CA ARG A 309 -25.71 -6.13 -9.51
C ARG A 309 -24.71 -5.66 -10.56
N LEU A 310 -24.00 -4.55 -10.32
CA LEU A 310 -22.96 -4.05 -11.23
C LEU A 310 -21.79 -5.05 -11.39
N LEU A 311 -21.43 -5.75 -10.31
CA LEU A 311 -20.41 -6.79 -10.35
C LEU A 311 -20.86 -8.00 -11.19
N SER A 312 -22.14 -8.38 -11.11
CA SER A 312 -22.69 -9.48 -11.93
C SER A 312 -22.87 -9.11 -13.40
N GLU A 313 -23.08 -7.83 -13.72
CA GLU A 313 -23.25 -7.34 -15.09
C GLU A 313 -21.91 -7.21 -15.84
N GLY A 314 -20.83 -6.89 -15.11
CA GLY A 314 -19.50 -6.66 -15.68
C GLY A 314 -18.68 -7.91 -15.98
N GLU A 315 -19.12 -9.10 -15.58
CA GLU A 315 -18.49 -10.36 -15.98
C GLU A 315 -18.72 -10.57 -17.49
N PRO A 316 -17.69 -10.42 -18.36
CA PRO A 316 -17.87 -10.68 -19.77
C PRO A 316 -18.35 -12.13 -19.93
N ARG A 317 -19.45 -12.35 -20.66
CA ARG A 317 -19.99 -13.69 -21.01
C ARG A 317 -18.99 -14.59 -21.76
N ALA A 318 -17.74 -14.19 -21.88
CA ALA A 318 -16.65 -14.92 -22.50
C ALA A 318 -16.09 -15.99 -21.54
N ARG A 319 -16.80 -17.12 -21.44
CA ARG A 319 -16.30 -18.51 -21.30
C ARG A 319 -17.43 -19.43 -20.79
N GLN A 320 -18.48 -19.62 -21.59
CA GLN A 320 -19.42 -20.75 -21.44
C GLN A 320 -18.79 -22.11 -21.82
N GLY A 321 -17.49 -22.29 -21.56
CA GLY A 321 -16.75 -23.55 -21.79
C GLY A 321 -15.95 -24.02 -20.58
N ALA A 322 -16.04 -23.32 -19.44
CA ALA A 322 -15.45 -23.78 -18.19
C ALA A 322 -16.46 -24.67 -17.47
N VAL A 323 -16.01 -25.90 -17.15
CA VAL A 323 -16.69 -26.90 -16.32
C VAL A 323 -17.44 -26.23 -15.17
N GLU A 324 -18.73 -26.54 -15.01
CA GLU A 324 -19.47 -26.28 -13.78
C GLU A 324 -18.71 -26.94 -12.62
N ILE A 325 -17.81 -26.20 -11.98
CA ILE A 325 -17.41 -26.51 -10.63
C ILE A 325 -18.67 -26.25 -9.82
N ALA A 326 -19.34 -27.33 -9.45
CA ALA A 326 -20.55 -27.31 -8.66
C ALA A 326 -20.40 -26.27 -7.54
N GLN A 327 -21.35 -25.34 -7.46
CA GLN A 327 -21.55 -24.47 -6.30
C GLN A 327 -22.04 -25.30 -5.09
N GLY A 328 -21.27 -26.32 -4.72
CA GLY A 328 -21.26 -26.86 -3.37
C GLY A 328 -20.51 -25.86 -2.50
N GLY A 329 -21.10 -24.68 -2.29
CA GLY A 329 -20.64 -23.78 -1.26
C GLY A 329 -20.92 -24.48 0.06
N ASP A 330 -19.93 -25.17 0.61
CA ASP A 330 -19.96 -25.61 2.00
C ASP A 330 -20.25 -24.36 2.82
N LEU A 331 -21.49 -24.27 3.32
CA LEU A 331 -21.89 -23.28 4.29
C LEU A 331 -20.84 -23.32 5.38
N ILE A 332 -20.05 -22.26 5.53
CA ILE A 332 -19.08 -22.14 6.61
C ILE A 332 -19.91 -22.14 7.90
N GLN A 333 -20.10 -23.33 8.46
CA GLN A 333 -20.74 -23.49 9.75
C GLN A 333 -19.72 -23.03 10.77
N PHE A 334 -19.94 -21.84 11.33
CA PHE A 334 -19.27 -21.47 12.56
C PHE A 334 -19.68 -22.46 13.65
N GLY A 335 -18.88 -23.51 13.85
CA GLY A 335 -18.99 -24.34 15.03
C GLY A 335 -18.87 -23.48 16.29
N ASN A 336 -19.45 -23.93 17.40
CA ASN A 336 -19.41 -23.26 18.71
C ASN A 336 -17.99 -23.14 19.33
N ASN A 337 -16.94 -23.31 18.52
CA ASN A 337 -15.57 -23.35 18.95
C ASN A 337 -15.00 -21.93 19.10
N ASN A 338 -14.19 -21.78 20.15
CA ASN A 338 -13.44 -20.60 20.55
C ASN A 338 -12.77 -19.87 19.37
N LEU A 339 -12.64 -18.54 19.51
CA LEU A 339 -11.81 -17.68 18.65
C LEU A 339 -10.43 -18.33 18.45
N SER A 340 -10.18 -18.85 17.24
CA SER A 340 -8.95 -19.55 16.88
C SER A 340 -8.54 -19.19 15.46
N LEU A 341 -7.23 -19.22 15.18
CA LEU A 341 -6.67 -18.91 13.85
C LEU A 341 -7.17 -19.88 12.77
N ALA A 342 -7.32 -21.16 13.12
CA ALA A 342 -7.85 -22.17 12.22
C ALA A 342 -9.29 -21.87 11.78
N GLY A 343 -10.12 -21.31 12.69
CA GLY A 343 -11.47 -20.86 12.37
C GLY A 343 -11.54 -19.64 11.44
N LEU A 344 -10.41 -18.97 11.22
CA LEU A 344 -10.23 -17.87 10.26
C LEU A 344 -9.55 -18.32 8.97
N GLY A 345 -9.35 -19.64 8.76
CA GLY A 345 -8.63 -20.16 7.59
C GLY A 345 -7.13 -19.82 7.59
N ILE A 346 -6.60 -19.31 8.69
CA ILE A 346 -5.18 -18.97 8.80
C ILE A 346 -4.42 -20.24 9.17
N GLY A 347 -3.75 -20.79 8.16
CA GLY A 347 -2.90 -21.97 8.30
C GLY A 347 -1.71 -21.72 9.23
N SER A 348 -1.20 -22.80 9.80
CA SER A 348 0.02 -22.74 10.60
C SER A 348 1.20 -22.27 9.75
N GLY A 349 2.00 -21.32 10.27
CA GLY A 349 3.13 -20.71 9.56
C GLY A 349 2.77 -19.58 8.60
N SER A 350 1.51 -19.41 8.18
CA SER A 350 1.15 -18.35 7.23
C SER A 350 1.18 -16.97 7.88
N LEU A 351 1.45 -15.92 7.10
CA LEU A 351 1.37 -14.56 7.62
C LEU A 351 -0.06 -14.22 8.05
N ILE A 352 -0.20 -13.77 9.29
CA ILE A 352 -1.45 -13.16 9.76
C ILE A 352 -1.62 -11.86 8.96
N PRO A 353 -2.68 -11.74 8.17
CA PRO A 353 -2.94 -10.56 7.38
C PRO A 353 -3.17 -9.36 8.31
N LYS A 354 -2.78 -8.16 7.85
CA LYS A 354 -2.93 -6.92 8.64
C LYS A 354 -4.35 -6.78 9.19
N ASN A 355 -5.34 -7.08 8.36
CA ASN A 355 -6.71 -7.37 8.75
C ASN A 355 -7.21 -8.51 7.88
N SER A 356 -7.98 -9.41 8.47
CA SER A 356 -8.81 -10.37 7.74
C SER A 356 -10.10 -10.59 8.50
N SER A 357 -11.16 -10.89 7.75
CA SER A 357 -12.44 -11.23 8.31
C SER A 357 -13.15 -12.27 7.46
N ILE A 358 -13.85 -13.16 8.14
CA ILE A 358 -14.80 -14.10 7.54
C ILE A 358 -16.18 -13.69 8.04
N VAL A 359 -17.11 -13.55 7.11
CA VAL A 359 -18.51 -13.24 7.42
C VAL A 359 -19.36 -14.37 6.86
N ALA A 360 -20.15 -15.02 7.71
CA ALA A 360 -21.10 -16.04 7.29
C ALA A 360 -22.35 -15.42 6.66
N ALA A 361 -23.13 -16.26 5.99
CA ALA A 361 -24.37 -15.86 5.33
C ALA A 361 -25.43 -15.27 6.28
N ASP A 362 -25.37 -15.62 7.58
CA ASP A 362 -26.25 -15.08 8.62
C ASP A 362 -25.77 -13.73 9.19
N GLY A 363 -24.68 -13.17 8.65
CA GLY A 363 -24.08 -11.92 9.09
C GLY A 363 -23.16 -12.04 10.30
N ARG A 364 -23.06 -13.22 10.93
CA ARG A 364 -22.03 -13.45 11.94
C ARG A 364 -20.67 -13.27 11.30
N ALA A 365 -19.77 -12.61 12.01
CA ALA A 365 -18.45 -12.31 11.51
C ALA A 365 -17.39 -12.65 12.55
N LYS A 366 -16.26 -13.15 12.09
CA LYS A 366 -15.04 -13.27 12.88
C LYS A 366 -13.94 -12.55 12.14
N GLY A 367 -13.02 -11.95 12.86
CA GLY A 367 -11.86 -11.38 12.22
C GLY A 367 -10.67 -11.32 13.13
N ILE A 368 -9.54 -11.10 12.49
CA ILE A 368 -8.25 -10.85 13.12
C ILE A 368 -7.66 -9.58 12.54
N GLY A 369 -6.86 -8.88 13.31
CA GLY A 369 -5.98 -7.86 12.77
C GLY A 369 -4.74 -7.69 13.62
N VAL A 370 -3.70 -7.23 12.96
CA VAL A 370 -2.46 -6.80 13.60
C VAL A 370 -2.58 -5.29 13.81
N VAL A 371 -2.79 -4.90 15.06
CA VAL A 371 -2.88 -3.51 15.45
C VAL A 371 -1.57 -3.09 16.09
N ARG A 372 -1.00 -2.04 15.52
CA ARG A 372 0.25 -1.45 15.96
C ARG A 372 -0.06 -0.05 16.48
N SER A 373 0.32 0.23 17.71
CA SER A 373 0.39 1.59 18.26
C SER A 373 1.85 2.05 18.32
N SER A 374 2.10 3.26 18.81
CA SER A 374 3.45 3.84 18.88
C SER A 374 4.45 2.88 19.54
N ASP A 375 4.04 2.24 20.64
CA ASP A 375 4.91 1.49 21.56
C ASP A 375 4.70 -0.03 21.58
N ARG A 376 3.75 -0.60 20.83
CA ARG A 376 3.44 -2.04 20.91
C ARG A 376 2.83 -2.61 19.64
N VAL A 377 2.96 -3.94 19.52
CA VAL A 377 2.28 -4.75 18.51
C VAL A 377 1.30 -5.67 19.21
N THR A 378 0.04 -5.61 18.79
CA THR A 378 -1.04 -6.43 19.33
C THR A 378 -1.76 -7.18 18.22
N ILE A 379 -2.20 -8.40 18.51
CA ILE A 379 -3.17 -9.11 17.69
C ILE A 379 -4.53 -8.92 18.33
N GLN A 380 -5.50 -8.44 17.54
CA GLN A 380 -6.89 -8.36 17.93
C GLN A 380 -7.68 -9.43 17.21
N LEU A 381 -8.39 -10.27 17.96
CA LEU A 381 -9.42 -11.17 17.45
C LEU A 381 -10.78 -10.65 17.87
N TRP A 382 -11.74 -10.69 16.97
CA TRP A 382 -13.11 -10.29 17.28
C TRP A 382 -14.12 -11.23 16.63
N GLU A 383 -15.30 -11.26 17.23
CA GLU A 383 -16.47 -11.98 16.76
C GLU A 383 -17.71 -11.09 16.93
N SER A 384 -18.55 -11.05 15.92
CA SER A 384 -19.85 -10.40 15.92
C SER A 384 -20.93 -11.44 15.65
N SER A 385 -22.01 -11.39 16.43
CA SER A 385 -23.18 -12.26 16.28
C SER A 385 -24.15 -11.81 15.17
N GLY A 386 -23.77 -10.83 14.35
CA GLY A 386 -24.48 -10.42 13.14
C GLY A 386 -25.60 -9.40 13.36
N ALA A 387 -26.61 -9.72 14.17
CA ALA A 387 -27.81 -8.88 14.31
C ALA A 387 -27.82 -7.98 15.56
N SER A 388 -26.97 -8.25 16.54
CA SER A 388 -26.84 -7.45 17.77
C SER A 388 -25.49 -6.74 17.82
N ALA A 389 -25.45 -5.60 18.52
CA ALA A 389 -24.21 -4.88 18.83
C ALA A 389 -23.24 -5.66 19.75
N ASP A 390 -23.59 -6.90 20.12
CA ASP A 390 -22.71 -7.80 20.87
C ASP A 390 -21.54 -8.24 19.99
N MET A 391 -20.44 -7.52 20.14
CA MET A 391 -19.13 -7.87 19.63
C MET A 391 -18.27 -8.36 20.79
N ARG A 392 -17.71 -9.58 20.65
CA ARG A 392 -16.68 -10.09 21.54
C ARG A 392 -15.33 -9.77 20.94
N GLU A 393 -14.48 -9.09 21.69
CA GLU A 393 -13.11 -8.80 21.29
C GLU A 393 -12.12 -9.41 22.28
N THR A 394 -10.99 -9.89 21.78
CA THR A 394 -9.88 -10.39 22.56
C THR A 394 -8.59 -9.85 21.95
N GLN A 395 -7.79 -9.16 22.76
CA GLN A 395 -6.53 -8.58 22.34
C GLN A 395 -5.38 -9.30 23.06
N VAL A 396 -4.34 -9.63 22.30
CA VAL A 396 -3.09 -10.20 22.82
C VAL A 396 -1.96 -9.24 22.46
N GLU A 397 -1.32 -8.66 23.47
CA GLU A 397 -0.10 -7.90 23.29
C GLU A 397 1.07 -8.87 23.06
N LEU A 398 1.78 -8.72 21.95
CA LEU A 398 2.90 -9.60 21.61
C LEU A 398 4.23 -9.06 22.10
N THR A 399 4.46 -7.76 21.88
CA THR A 399 5.72 -7.12 22.27
C THR A 399 5.53 -5.62 22.42
N LYS A 400 6.29 -5.05 23.37
CA LYS A 400 6.60 -3.62 23.38
C LYS A 400 7.66 -3.36 22.31
N LEU A 401 7.46 -2.32 21.53
CA LEU A 401 8.42 -1.86 20.54
C LEU A 401 9.49 -1.01 21.24
N PRO A 402 10.77 -1.15 20.86
CA PRO A 402 11.81 -0.27 21.36
C PRO A 402 11.58 1.16 20.85
N GLU A 403 12.03 2.14 21.64
CA GLU A 403 12.07 3.56 21.26
C GLU A 403 13.19 3.78 20.24
N TRP A 404 12.99 3.32 19.00
CA TRP A 404 13.89 3.60 17.89
C TRP A 404 13.28 4.64 16.96
N ASP A 405 14.14 5.51 16.43
CA ASP A 405 13.73 6.48 15.43
C ASP A 405 13.06 5.78 14.24
N CYS A 406 11.93 6.35 13.83
CA CYS A 406 11.12 5.87 12.71
C CYS A 406 10.48 4.49 12.93
N VAL A 407 10.52 3.91 14.14
CA VAL A 407 9.71 2.70 14.39
C VAL A 407 8.24 3.03 14.20
N GLU A 408 7.77 4.22 14.53
CA GLU A 408 6.37 4.72 14.38
C GLU A 408 5.73 4.51 13.00
N SER A 409 6.52 4.44 11.92
CA SER A 409 6.01 4.21 10.56
C SER A 409 6.01 2.73 10.16
N ALA A 410 6.65 1.85 10.94
CA ALA A 410 6.77 0.44 10.62
C ALA A 410 5.42 -0.32 10.64
N ALA A 411 5.17 -1.14 9.63
CA ALA A 411 4.07 -2.10 9.67
C ALA A 411 4.57 -3.41 10.33
N ALA A 412 3.74 -4.06 11.15
CA ALA A 412 4.08 -5.36 11.71
C ALA A 412 3.48 -6.49 10.86
N SER A 413 4.27 -7.54 10.63
CA SER A 413 3.86 -8.79 10.01
C SER A 413 4.19 -9.93 10.96
N ILE A 414 3.24 -10.82 11.21
CA ILE A 414 3.36 -11.88 12.21
C ILE A 414 2.99 -13.20 11.53
N PRO A 415 3.91 -14.15 11.33
CA PRO A 415 3.54 -15.51 10.95
C PRO A 415 2.74 -16.18 12.07
N ALA A 416 1.71 -16.93 11.69
CA ALA A 416 0.95 -17.77 12.60
C ALA A 416 1.87 -18.86 13.17
N PRO A 417 1.84 -19.10 14.49
CA PRO A 417 2.73 -20.07 15.13
C PRO A 417 2.50 -21.49 14.61
N ARG A 418 3.58 -22.28 14.58
CA ARG A 418 3.56 -23.71 14.30
C ARG A 418 3.43 -24.54 15.55
N ALA A 419 2.89 -25.75 15.39
CA ALA A 419 2.82 -26.69 16.48
C ALA A 419 4.26 -27.00 16.95
N GLY A 420 4.56 -26.66 18.21
CA GLY A 420 5.90 -26.79 18.78
C GLY A 420 6.79 -25.54 18.65
N ASP A 421 6.27 -24.42 18.14
CA ASP A 421 6.98 -23.14 18.24
C ASP A 421 6.91 -22.64 19.69
N ASP A 422 8.08 -22.41 20.28
CA ASP A 422 8.21 -21.83 21.62
C ASP A 422 8.28 -20.29 21.60
N GLU A 423 8.42 -19.70 20.40
CA GLU A 423 8.60 -18.26 20.18
C GLU A 423 7.69 -17.73 19.07
N ILE A 424 7.20 -16.49 19.22
CA ILE A 424 6.44 -15.78 18.19
C ILE A 424 7.36 -14.79 17.50
N LYS A 425 7.49 -14.91 16.17
CA LYS A 425 8.26 -13.97 15.36
C LYS A 425 7.42 -12.74 15.02
N VAL A 426 7.95 -11.55 15.25
CA VAL A 426 7.35 -10.27 14.82
C VAL A 426 8.31 -9.59 13.85
N ILE A 427 7.85 -9.36 12.62
CA ILE A 427 8.63 -8.69 11.56
C ILE A 427 8.16 -7.24 11.47
N LEU A 428 9.07 -6.28 11.61
CA LEU A 428 8.78 -4.85 11.51
C LEU A 428 9.24 -4.32 10.15
N ASN A 429 8.28 -4.04 9.27
CA ASN A 429 8.50 -3.47 7.96
C ASN A 429 8.58 -1.94 8.08
N LYS A 430 9.78 -1.39 8.22
CA LYS A 430 10.00 0.06 8.27
C LYS A 430 9.48 0.70 6.96
N LYS A 431 8.48 1.57 7.05
CA LYS A 431 8.06 2.40 5.91
C LYS A 431 8.98 3.61 5.80
N GLN A 432 9.32 4.00 4.57
CA GLN A 432 9.99 5.28 4.31
C GLN A 432 9.19 6.42 4.94
N ARG A 433 9.90 7.34 5.61
CA ARG A 433 9.32 8.52 6.25
C ARG A 433 8.68 9.39 5.16
N ARG A 434 7.46 9.88 5.42
CA ARG A 434 6.83 10.93 4.61
C ARG A 434 7.53 12.26 4.85
#